data_AF-A0A936HDT9-F1
#
_entry.id   AF-A0A936HDT9-F1
#
_cell.length_a   1.000
_cell.length_b   1.000
_cell.length_c   1.000
_cell.angle_alpha   90.00
_cell.angle_beta   90.00
_cell.angle_gamma   90.00
#
_symmetry.space_group_name_H-M   'P 1'
#
loop_
_entity.id
_entity.type
_entity.pdbx_description
1 polymer ?
#
loop_
_entity_poly.entity_id
_entity_poly.type
_entity_poly.pdbx_seq_one_letter_code
_entity_poly.pdbx_strand_id
1 'polypeptide(L)'
;MNRLLLSCIILLFSSSLAADCGRLKAGDNYENLNAILDCIETKPSKSPLLNNGVTFLPGEYTDSNGYQYLLSGGGIIGEDRTTWNIRIIKGSDFDASWTTGPAIGHPQIGALSVASKLPKGLSYGVMGKVNRSYWKQGGLIAVTQAGDSITVWAYHEDKSPLVNLEYAVNNLVLTQAKATNK
;
A
#
# COMPACT_ATOMS: atom_id res chain seq x y z
N MET A 1 19.06 55.62 -45.63
CA MET A 1 17.75 56.29 -45.76
C MET A 1 16.69 55.23 -46.07
N ASN A 2 15.55 55.26 -45.36
CA ASN A 2 14.33 54.42 -45.52
C ASN A 2 14.48 52.92 -45.18
N ARG A 3 13.60 52.22 -44.43
CA ARG A 3 12.30 52.44 -43.75
C ARG A 3 12.20 51.31 -42.69
N LEU A 4 11.92 51.61 -41.43
CA LEU A 4 10.61 51.42 -40.74
C LEU A 4 10.03 49.98 -40.71
N LEU A 5 9.92 49.47 -39.46
CA LEU A 5 8.83 48.65 -38.87
C LEU A 5 8.49 47.28 -39.50
N LEU A 6 8.61 46.18 -38.73
CA LEU A 6 7.47 45.62 -37.99
C LEU A 6 7.91 44.40 -37.12
N SER A 7 7.51 44.44 -35.85
CA SER A 7 7.60 43.34 -34.89
C SER A 7 6.67 42.19 -35.29
N CYS A 8 7.14 40.94 -35.21
CA CYS A 8 6.27 39.78 -35.04
C CYS A 8 6.92 38.81 -34.03
N ILE A 9 6.56 39.03 -32.76
CA ILE A 9 6.69 38.03 -31.70
C ILE A 9 5.69 36.92 -32.04
N ILE A 10 6.17 35.75 -32.45
CA ILE A 10 5.33 34.55 -32.51
C ILE A 10 5.50 33.83 -31.17
N LEU A 11 4.64 34.22 -30.22
CA LEU A 11 4.25 33.40 -29.08
C LEU A 11 3.36 32.27 -29.62
N LEU A 12 3.90 31.06 -29.77
CA LEU A 12 3.07 29.86 -29.90
C LEU A 12 2.66 29.42 -28.51
N PHE A 13 1.57 30.00 -28.01
CA PHE A 13 0.76 29.39 -26.97
C PHE A 13 -0.41 28.62 -27.60
N SER A 14 -0.65 27.43 -27.04
CA SER A 14 -1.86 26.60 -27.12
C SER A 14 -2.17 26.00 -28.50
N SER A 15 -2.33 24.68 -28.61
CA SER A 15 -3.45 24.00 -27.99
C SER A 15 -3.10 22.61 -27.42
N SER A 16 -3.57 22.41 -26.20
CA SER A 16 -3.87 21.12 -25.61
C SER A 16 -4.64 20.22 -26.59
N LEU A 17 -4.01 19.14 -27.02
CA LEU A 17 -4.74 17.96 -27.48
C LEU A 17 -4.67 16.89 -26.37
N ALA A 18 -5.03 17.29 -25.15
CA ALA A 18 -5.59 16.32 -24.22
C ALA A 18 -6.98 16.03 -24.78
N ALA A 19 -7.10 14.96 -25.57
CA ALA A 19 -8.40 14.42 -25.92
C ALA A 19 -9.15 14.20 -24.61
N ASP A 20 -10.25 14.93 -24.48
CA ASP A 20 -11.19 14.81 -23.38
C ASP A 20 -11.75 13.37 -23.46
N CYS A 21 -11.13 12.38 -22.79
CA CYS A 21 -11.66 11.01 -22.69
C CYS A 21 -12.95 11.00 -21.79
N GLY A 22 -13.73 12.09 -21.80
CA GLY A 22 -15.02 12.26 -21.15
C GLY A 22 -16.15 12.03 -22.15
N ARG A 23 -16.80 10.85 -22.02
CA ARG A 23 -18.04 10.40 -22.70
C ARG A 23 -17.87 9.89 -24.14
N LEU A 24 -17.39 8.66 -24.27
CA LEU A 24 -17.86 7.79 -25.36
C LEU A 24 -19.25 7.25 -24.96
N LYS A 25 -20.28 7.50 -25.76
CA LYS A 25 -21.61 6.89 -25.58
C LYS A 25 -21.72 5.68 -26.49
N ALA A 26 -22.52 4.68 -26.08
CA ALA A 26 -22.82 3.54 -26.92
C ALA A 26 -23.52 4.03 -28.21
N GLY A 27 -22.84 3.93 -29.36
CA GLY A 27 -23.31 4.39 -30.65
C GLY A 27 -22.36 5.31 -31.43
N ASP A 28 -21.23 5.74 -30.84
CA ASP A 28 -20.24 6.52 -31.57
C ASP A 28 -19.45 5.61 -32.54
N ASN A 29 -19.44 5.96 -33.83
CA ASN A 29 -18.94 5.11 -34.92
C ASN A 29 -17.44 4.76 -34.76
N TYR A 30 -17.11 3.50 -35.06
CA TYR A 30 -15.77 2.88 -35.01
C TYR A 30 -14.68 3.52 -35.91
N GLU A 31 -14.91 4.70 -36.48
CA GLU A 31 -14.02 5.34 -37.46
C GLU A 31 -12.74 5.91 -36.84
N ASN A 32 -12.63 5.93 -35.52
CA ASN A 32 -11.42 6.39 -34.84
C ASN A 32 -10.81 5.31 -33.96
N LEU A 33 -10.60 4.13 -34.54
CA LEU A 33 -9.88 3.00 -33.94
C LEU A 33 -8.54 3.45 -33.33
N ASN A 34 -7.82 4.38 -33.96
CA ASN A 34 -6.57 4.92 -33.44
C ASN A 34 -6.77 5.78 -32.18
N ALA A 35 -7.83 6.61 -32.11
CA ALA A 35 -8.13 7.36 -30.88
C ALA A 35 -8.63 6.47 -29.73
N ILE A 36 -9.32 5.37 -30.06
CA ILE A 36 -9.70 4.34 -29.08
C ILE A 36 -8.44 3.60 -28.59
N LEU A 37 -7.51 3.26 -29.49
CA LEU A 37 -6.22 2.67 -29.14
C LEU A 37 -5.41 3.61 -28.24
N ASP A 38 -5.34 4.90 -28.57
CA ASP A 38 -4.64 5.91 -27.78
C ASP A 38 -5.29 6.14 -26.40
N CYS A 39 -6.63 6.16 -26.23
CA CYS A 39 -7.26 6.21 -24.88
C CYS A 39 -7.05 4.88 -24.11
N ILE A 40 -6.89 3.72 -24.77
CA ILE A 40 -6.58 2.44 -24.11
C ILE A 40 -5.09 2.36 -23.71
N GLU A 41 -4.18 2.88 -24.54
CA GLU A 41 -2.73 2.92 -24.27
C GLU A 41 -2.35 4.02 -23.27
N THR A 42 -3.17 5.07 -23.14
CA THR A 42 -3.08 6.07 -22.06
C THR A 42 -3.83 5.68 -20.80
N LYS A 43 -4.24 4.40 -20.66
CA LYS A 43 -4.47 3.82 -19.34
C LYS A 43 -3.21 4.12 -18.55
N PRO A 44 -3.30 4.85 -17.42
CA PRO A 44 -2.11 5.26 -16.69
C PRO A 44 -1.29 4.00 -16.50
N SER A 45 -0.05 4.01 -17.02
CA SER A 45 0.95 3.03 -16.67
C SER A 45 0.73 2.78 -15.20
N LYS A 46 0.28 1.57 -14.83
CA LYS A 46 0.21 1.15 -13.44
C LYS A 46 1.67 1.19 -13.03
N SER A 47 2.10 2.36 -12.59
CA SER A 47 3.42 2.60 -12.01
C SER A 47 3.57 1.43 -11.07
N PRO A 48 4.53 0.51 -11.30
CA PRO A 48 4.59 -0.73 -10.56
C PRO A 48 4.54 -0.32 -9.11
N LEU A 49 3.47 -0.73 -8.42
CA LEU A 49 3.25 -0.32 -7.05
C LEU A 49 4.53 -0.72 -6.33
N LEU A 50 5.31 0.28 -5.89
CA LEU A 50 6.68 0.16 -5.35
C LEU A 50 6.78 -0.75 -4.11
N ASN A 51 5.68 -1.40 -3.73
CA ASN A 51 5.55 -2.34 -2.63
C ASN A 51 5.70 -3.81 -3.06
N ASN A 52 6.03 -4.10 -4.33
CA ASN A 52 6.47 -5.45 -4.76
C ASN A 52 7.73 -5.96 -4.01
N GLY A 53 8.37 -5.13 -3.19
CA GLY A 53 9.59 -5.47 -2.46
C GLY A 53 9.40 -6.18 -1.12
N VAL A 54 8.21 -6.11 -0.49
CA VAL A 54 8.02 -6.74 0.84
C VAL A 54 7.52 -8.17 0.65
N THR A 55 8.46 -9.09 0.47
CA THR A 55 8.19 -10.53 0.52
C THR A 55 8.33 -11.00 1.96
N PHE A 56 7.28 -11.60 2.50
CA PHE A 56 7.35 -12.20 3.82
C PHE A 56 7.82 -13.65 3.74
N LEU A 57 8.54 -14.12 4.76
CA LEU A 57 8.99 -15.50 4.85
C LEU A 57 8.07 -16.27 5.82
N PRO A 58 7.30 -17.28 5.37
CA PRO A 58 6.50 -18.08 6.27
C PRO A 58 7.39 -18.86 7.24
N GLY A 59 6.89 -19.11 8.45
CA GLY A 59 7.61 -19.88 9.46
C GLY A 59 7.38 -19.40 10.88
N GLU A 60 8.16 -19.94 11.79
CA GLU A 60 8.13 -19.58 13.20
C GLU A 60 9.03 -18.37 13.46
N TYR A 61 8.55 -17.46 14.28
CA TYR A 61 9.26 -16.27 14.73
C TYR A 61 9.20 -16.16 16.25
N THR A 62 10.19 -15.50 16.84
CA THR A 62 10.29 -15.26 18.28
C THR A 62 10.50 -13.79 18.57
N ASP A 63 9.88 -13.27 19.64
CA ASP A 63 10.14 -11.91 20.15
C ASP A 63 11.18 -11.90 21.28
N SER A 64 11.56 -10.71 21.75
CA SER A 64 12.53 -10.54 22.84
C SER A 64 12.07 -11.13 24.18
N ASN A 65 10.78 -11.41 24.35
CA ASN A 65 10.21 -12.00 25.57
C ASN A 65 10.12 -13.53 25.48
N GLY A 66 10.56 -14.13 24.36
CA GLY A 66 10.51 -15.58 24.13
C GLY A 66 9.12 -16.09 23.71
N TYR A 67 8.19 -15.20 23.33
CA TYR A 67 6.94 -15.63 22.72
C TYR A 67 7.17 -16.07 21.29
N GLN A 68 6.47 -17.12 20.88
CA GLN A 68 6.59 -17.70 19.54
C GLN A 68 5.34 -17.43 18.72
N TYR A 69 5.56 -17.12 17.45
CA TYR A 69 4.55 -16.75 16.49
C TYR A 69 4.72 -17.60 15.24
N LEU A 70 3.61 -17.96 14.61
CA LEU A 70 3.58 -18.60 13.31
C LEU A 70 3.10 -17.58 12.28
N LEU A 71 3.95 -17.28 11.31
CA LEU A 71 3.60 -16.53 10.13
C LEU A 71 3.22 -17.49 9.01
N SER A 72 2.04 -17.28 8.43
CA SER A 72 1.53 -18.02 7.28
C SER A 72 0.90 -17.07 6.26
N GLY A 73 0.77 -17.50 5.02
CA GLY A 73 0.21 -16.68 3.96
C GLY A 73 0.91 -16.87 2.62
N GLY A 74 0.97 -15.80 1.84
CA GLY A 74 1.49 -15.81 0.47
C GLY A 74 0.42 -16.08 -0.59
N GLY A 75 -0.85 -16.18 -0.20
CA GLY A 75 -1.96 -16.31 -1.15
C GLY A 75 -2.15 -15.02 -1.93
N ILE A 76 -2.13 -15.09 -3.26
CA ILE A 76 -2.32 -13.93 -4.13
C ILE A 76 -3.78 -13.48 -4.08
N ILE A 77 -4.00 -12.17 -3.92
CA ILE A 77 -5.30 -11.52 -4.05
C ILE A 77 -5.25 -10.42 -5.11
N GLY A 78 -6.12 -10.48 -6.11
CA GLY A 78 -6.05 -9.58 -7.25
C GLY A 78 -4.84 -9.87 -8.13
N GLU A 79 -4.21 -8.82 -8.67
CA GLU A 79 -3.13 -8.96 -9.64
C GLU A 79 -1.72 -9.04 -9.01
N ASP A 80 -1.49 -8.34 -7.89
CA ASP A 80 -0.12 -8.07 -7.39
C ASP A 80 0.02 -8.08 -5.86
N ARG A 81 -1.01 -8.51 -5.14
CA ARG A 81 -1.01 -8.49 -3.67
C ARG A 81 -1.02 -9.89 -3.10
N THR A 82 -0.41 -10.05 -1.92
CA THR A 82 -0.46 -11.30 -1.16
C THR A 82 -1.01 -11.04 0.24
N THR A 83 -1.78 -11.98 0.75
CA THR A 83 -2.30 -11.96 2.13
C THR A 83 -1.41 -12.73 3.08
N TRP A 84 -1.30 -12.21 4.29
CA TRP A 84 -0.47 -12.77 5.35
C TRP A 84 -1.21 -12.74 6.67
N ASN A 85 -0.93 -13.73 7.50
CA ASN A 85 -1.46 -13.84 8.84
C ASN A 85 -0.35 -14.24 9.80
N ILE A 86 -0.31 -13.59 10.95
CA ILE A 86 0.49 -14.01 12.08
C ILE A 86 -0.41 -14.39 13.22
N ARG A 87 -0.05 -15.45 13.93
CA ARG A 87 -0.69 -15.83 15.19
C ARG A 87 0.36 -16.27 16.19
N ILE A 88 0.15 -15.97 17.45
CA ILE A 88 0.98 -16.53 18.51
C ILE A 88 0.69 -18.01 18.66
N ILE A 89 1.75 -18.79 18.91
CA ILE A 89 1.67 -20.24 19.20
C ILE A 89 2.18 -20.54 20.62
N LYS A 90 2.94 -19.63 21.23
CA LYS A 90 3.38 -19.71 22.63
C LYS A 90 3.42 -18.31 23.24
N GLY A 91 2.52 -18.02 24.19
CA GLY A 91 2.44 -16.73 24.89
C GLY A 91 0.99 -16.28 25.11
N SER A 92 0.77 -14.96 25.12
CA SER A 92 -0.56 -14.32 25.24
C SER A 92 -1.23 -14.05 23.89
N ASP A 93 -2.56 -14.17 23.84
CA ASP A 93 -3.39 -13.95 22.64
C ASP A 93 -2.89 -12.80 21.75
N PHE A 94 -2.57 -13.13 20.50
CA PHE A 94 -2.15 -12.20 19.46
C PHE A 94 -2.33 -12.85 18.09
N ASP A 95 -3.17 -12.26 17.23
CA ASP A 95 -3.21 -12.58 15.81
C ASP A 95 -3.50 -11.34 14.97
N ALA A 96 -2.92 -11.28 13.77
CA ALA A 96 -3.10 -10.17 12.86
C ALA A 96 -3.08 -10.65 11.41
N SER A 97 -3.70 -9.88 10.52
CA SER A 97 -3.68 -10.14 9.09
C SER A 97 -3.38 -8.87 8.31
N TRP A 98 -2.65 -8.99 7.21
CA TRP A 98 -2.29 -7.86 6.36
C TRP A 98 -2.19 -8.27 4.90
N THR A 99 -2.15 -7.26 4.02
CA THR A 99 -1.92 -7.43 2.60
C THR A 99 -0.70 -6.65 2.17
N THR A 100 0.11 -7.21 1.26
CA THR A 100 1.18 -6.46 0.59
C THR A 100 0.62 -5.35 -0.31
N GLY A 101 1.49 -4.46 -0.78
CA GLY A 101 1.06 -3.33 -1.59
C GLY A 101 0.74 -2.08 -0.76
N PRO A 102 0.46 -0.94 -1.40
CA PRO A 102 0.13 0.31 -0.73
C PRO A 102 -1.22 0.21 0.00
N ALA A 103 -1.44 1.10 0.97
CA ALA A 103 -2.72 1.22 1.67
C ALA A 103 -3.88 1.59 0.72
N ILE A 104 -3.64 2.46 -0.25
CA ILE A 104 -4.62 2.77 -1.30
C ILE A 104 -4.89 1.51 -2.13
N GLY A 105 -6.16 1.17 -2.33
CA GLY A 105 -6.59 -0.06 -3.01
C GLY A 105 -6.47 -1.33 -2.17
N HIS A 106 -6.08 -1.24 -0.89
CA HIS A 106 -6.14 -2.37 0.03
C HIS A 106 -7.62 -2.79 0.27
N PRO A 107 -7.99 -4.08 0.24
CA PRO A 107 -9.39 -4.52 0.33
C PRO A 107 -10.15 -4.03 1.57
N GLN A 108 -9.49 -4.06 2.74
CA GLN A 108 -10.12 -3.66 4.01
C GLN A 108 -9.94 -2.19 4.36
N ILE A 109 -8.74 -1.61 4.18
CA ILE A 109 -8.44 -0.26 4.67
C ILE A 109 -8.39 0.80 3.57
N GLY A 110 -8.39 0.41 2.29
CA GLY A 110 -8.12 1.33 1.18
C GLY A 110 -9.21 2.38 0.96
N ALA A 111 -10.42 2.14 1.46
CA ALA A 111 -11.53 3.10 1.45
C ALA A 111 -11.51 4.07 2.64
N LEU A 112 -10.65 3.85 3.64
CA LEU A 112 -10.57 4.72 4.81
C LEU A 112 -9.84 6.01 4.46
N SER A 113 -10.29 7.13 5.04
CA SER A 113 -9.69 8.46 4.84
C SER A 113 -8.22 8.52 5.28
N VAL A 114 -7.80 7.66 6.21
CA VAL A 114 -6.40 7.54 6.64
C VAL A 114 -5.49 6.94 5.57
N ALA A 115 -6.02 6.14 4.63
CA ALA A 115 -5.20 5.34 3.72
C ALA A 115 -4.25 6.18 2.84
N SER A 116 -4.66 7.40 2.46
CA SER A 116 -3.83 8.31 1.67
C SER A 116 -2.70 8.97 2.47
N LYS A 117 -2.79 8.95 3.81
CA LYS A 117 -1.81 9.51 4.73
C LYS A 117 -0.79 8.48 5.22
N LEU A 118 -1.02 7.20 4.95
CA LEU A 118 -0.14 6.13 5.42
C LEU A 118 1.18 6.10 4.62
N PRO A 119 2.30 5.81 5.29
CA PRO A 119 3.60 5.67 4.63
C PRO A 119 3.59 4.72 3.43
N LYS A 120 4.46 5.00 2.45
CA LYS A 120 4.72 4.07 1.35
C LYS A 120 5.76 3.03 1.79
N GLY A 121 5.85 1.90 1.07
CA GLY A 121 6.85 0.85 1.34
C GLY A 121 6.49 -0.12 2.46
N LEU A 122 5.33 0.04 3.11
CA LEU A 122 4.85 -0.88 4.15
C LEU A 122 3.67 -1.71 3.63
N SER A 123 3.47 -2.88 4.24
CA SER A 123 2.24 -3.65 4.12
C SER A 123 1.29 -3.26 5.24
N TYR A 124 -0.02 -3.35 5.00
CA TYR A 124 -1.01 -2.86 5.95
C TYR A 124 -2.09 -3.89 6.23
N GLY A 125 -2.67 -3.81 7.41
CA GLY A 125 -3.62 -4.81 7.85
C GLY A 125 -4.38 -4.42 9.09
N VAL A 126 -4.98 -5.42 9.71
CA VAL A 126 -5.80 -5.27 10.91
C VAL A 126 -5.38 -6.27 11.98
N MET A 127 -5.45 -5.81 13.23
CA MET A 127 -5.36 -6.70 14.38
C MET A 127 -6.61 -7.56 14.50
N GLY A 128 -6.43 -8.86 14.71
CA GLY A 128 -7.45 -9.76 15.19
C GLY A 128 -7.49 -9.78 16.72
N LYS A 129 -7.47 -10.96 17.33
CA LYS A 129 -7.50 -11.13 18.78
C LYS A 129 -6.19 -10.64 19.39
N VAL A 130 -6.27 -9.86 20.46
CA VAL A 130 -5.08 -9.41 21.19
C VAL A 130 -5.38 -9.16 22.65
N ASN A 131 -4.46 -9.60 23.53
CA ASN A 131 -4.49 -9.31 24.95
C ASN A 131 -3.20 -8.57 25.38
N ARG A 132 -3.04 -7.32 24.91
CA ARG A 132 -1.88 -6.45 25.19
C ARG A 132 -2.33 -4.99 25.30
N SER A 133 -1.81 -4.26 26.27
CA SER A 133 -2.26 -2.92 26.69
C SER A 133 -2.11 -1.78 25.65
N TYR A 134 -1.47 -2.03 24.52
CA TYR A 134 -1.26 -1.04 23.44
C TYR A 134 -1.74 -1.53 22.08
N TRP A 135 -2.40 -2.68 22.05
CA TRP A 135 -2.90 -3.29 20.83
C TRP A 135 -4.41 -3.38 20.97
N LYS A 136 -5.12 -3.02 19.89
CA LYS A 136 -6.57 -3.01 19.90
C LYS A 136 -7.07 -3.95 18.82
N GLN A 137 -7.97 -4.86 19.17
CA GLN A 137 -8.68 -5.68 18.20
C GLN A 137 -9.40 -4.80 17.17
N GLY A 138 -9.23 -5.12 15.89
CA GLY A 138 -9.70 -4.33 14.76
C GLY A 138 -8.86 -3.07 14.47
N GLY A 139 -7.79 -2.81 15.23
CA GLY A 139 -6.89 -1.69 15.02
C GLY A 139 -6.04 -1.84 13.75
N LEU A 140 -5.65 -0.71 13.16
CA LEU A 140 -4.77 -0.67 11.99
C LEU A 140 -3.35 -1.09 12.38
N ILE A 141 -2.72 -1.89 11.51
CA ILE A 141 -1.30 -2.20 11.62
C ILE A 141 -0.55 -1.90 10.33
N ALA A 142 0.74 -1.62 10.47
CA ALA A 142 1.69 -1.68 9.38
C ALA A 142 2.72 -2.78 9.65
N VAL A 143 3.21 -3.41 8.59
CA VAL A 143 4.13 -4.55 8.67
C VAL A 143 5.21 -4.40 7.61
N THR A 144 6.45 -4.70 7.99
CA THR A 144 7.55 -4.88 7.04
C THR A 144 8.40 -6.08 7.44
N GLN A 145 9.19 -6.57 6.49
CA GLN A 145 10.19 -7.59 6.71
C GLN A 145 11.55 -7.13 6.16
N ALA A 146 12.60 -7.35 6.95
CA ALA A 146 13.99 -7.12 6.59
C ALA A 146 14.82 -8.34 7.01
N GLY A 147 15.26 -9.14 6.04
CA GLY A 147 15.92 -10.43 6.31
C GLY A 147 15.02 -11.35 7.12
N ASP A 148 15.55 -11.88 8.21
CA ASP A 148 14.86 -12.78 9.13
C ASP A 148 13.98 -12.04 10.15
N SER A 149 13.88 -10.71 10.08
CA SER A 149 13.14 -9.91 11.05
C SER A 149 11.88 -9.29 10.47
N ILE A 150 10.78 -9.38 11.22
CA ILE A 150 9.51 -8.73 10.94
C ILE A 150 9.25 -7.69 11.99
N THR A 151 8.82 -6.50 11.55
CA THR A 151 8.35 -5.46 12.45
C THR A 151 6.88 -5.18 12.17
N VAL A 152 6.06 -5.31 13.22
CA VAL A 152 4.63 -4.97 13.21
C VAL A 152 4.45 -3.70 14.04
N TRP A 153 3.81 -2.68 13.48
CA TRP A 153 3.48 -1.45 14.17
C TRP A 153 1.98 -1.34 14.40
N ALA A 154 1.57 -0.97 15.61
CA ALA A 154 0.19 -0.59 15.91
C ALA A 154 -0.02 0.90 15.59
N TYR A 155 -1.05 1.20 14.80
CA TYR A 155 -1.53 2.55 14.55
C TYR A 155 -2.82 2.77 15.33
N HIS A 156 -2.86 3.84 16.12
CA HIS A 156 -4.09 4.29 16.78
C HIS A 156 -4.45 5.67 16.26
N GLU A 157 -5.74 5.87 16.02
CA GLU A 157 -6.28 7.22 15.88
C GLU A 157 -6.25 7.85 17.27
N ASP A 158 -5.30 8.74 17.50
CA ASP A 158 -5.25 9.50 18.73
C ASP A 158 -6.47 10.42 18.76
N LYS A 159 -7.25 10.39 19.84
CA LYS A 159 -8.43 11.26 19.99
C LYS A 159 -8.04 12.72 20.26
N SER A 160 -6.74 13.01 20.32
CA SER A 160 -6.23 14.37 20.43
C SER A 160 -6.37 15.08 19.07
N PRO A 161 -7.15 16.18 18.98
CA PRO A 161 -7.27 16.96 17.74
C PRO A 161 -5.95 17.60 17.28
N LEU A 162 -4.85 17.40 18.01
CA LEU A 162 -3.52 17.90 17.72
C LEU A 162 -2.56 16.83 17.19
N VAL A 163 -2.93 15.55 17.20
CA VAL A 163 -2.07 14.44 16.80
C VAL A 163 -2.70 13.75 15.60
N ASN A 164 -2.31 14.20 14.40
CA ASN A 164 -2.50 13.42 13.18
C ASN A 164 -1.97 11.99 13.40
N LEU A 165 -2.50 11.01 12.67
CA LEU A 165 -2.07 9.60 12.59
C LEU A 165 -0.60 9.42 12.09
N GLU A 166 0.34 10.20 12.62
CA GLU A 166 1.71 10.36 12.14
C GLU A 166 2.70 9.40 12.81
N TYR A 167 2.32 8.68 13.87
CA TYR A 167 3.26 7.82 14.60
C TYR A 167 2.71 6.45 14.96
N ALA A 168 3.54 5.43 14.76
CA ALA A 168 3.33 4.12 15.36
C ALA A 168 3.43 4.24 16.88
N VAL A 169 2.42 3.74 17.59
CA VAL A 169 2.34 3.90 19.05
C VAL A 169 3.09 2.79 19.78
N ASN A 170 3.23 1.63 19.13
CA ASN A 170 4.00 0.51 19.64
C ASN A 170 4.50 -0.35 18.46
N ASN A 171 5.57 -1.11 18.68
CA ASN A 171 6.06 -2.08 17.72
C ASN A 171 6.28 -3.45 18.35
N LEU A 172 6.15 -4.47 17.52
CA LEU A 172 6.53 -5.85 17.83
C LEU A 172 7.58 -6.25 16.81
N VAL A 173 8.78 -6.54 17.29
CA VAL A 173 9.88 -7.04 16.47
C VAL A 173 10.01 -8.55 16.69
N LEU A 174 10.00 -9.28 15.59
CA LEU A 174 9.99 -10.73 15.54
C LEU A 174 11.20 -11.19 14.73
N THR A 175 11.90 -12.22 15.20
CA THR A 175 13.03 -12.81 14.47
C THR A 175 12.73 -14.26 14.15
N GLN A 176 12.97 -14.67 12.90
CA GLN A 176 12.69 -16.01 12.43
C GLN A 176 13.51 -17.02 13.24
N ALA A 177 12.85 -18.08 13.70
CA ALA A 177 13.53 -19.18 14.36
C ALA A 177 14.44 -19.86 13.32
N LYS A 178 15.73 -19.94 13.61
CA LYS A 178 16.65 -20.71 12.77
C LYS A 178 16.21 -22.17 12.78
N ALA A 179 16.10 -22.78 11.60
CA ALA A 179 15.94 -24.22 11.48
C ALA A 179 17.11 -24.86 12.24
N THR A 180 16.81 -25.50 13.36
CA THR A 180 17.78 -26.37 14.02
C THR A 180 17.86 -27.60 13.14
N ASN A 181 18.93 -27.71 12.35
CA ASN A 181 19.28 -28.96 11.68
C ASN A 181 19.40 -30.02 12.78
N LYS A 182 18.37 -30.85 12.92
CA LYS A 182 18.37 -32.05 13.77
C LYS A 182 18.92 -33.21 12.97
#